data_AF-A0A0F9L188-F1
#
_entry.id   AF-A0A0F9L188-F1
#
_cell.length_a   1.000
_cell.length_b   1.000
_cell.length_c   1.000
_cell.angle_alpha   90.00
_cell.angle_beta   90.00
_cell.angle_gamma   90.00
#
_symmetry.space_group_name_H-M   'P 1'
#
loop_
_entity.id
_entity.type
_entity.pdbx_description
1 polymer ?
#
loop_
_entity_poly.entity_id
_entity_poly.type
_entity_poly.pdbx_seq_one_letter_code
_entity_poly.pdbx_strand_id
1 'polypeptide(L)'
;MTDSTEASTFHDVVSPFCGIASDDLVIEVNGNSIAIKENGDSVTKHGFETPLTDTTPRVKGKDVSLEQAVSHIAELMNASKQPLIGGMATDLNGARAAMALADKS
;
A
#
# COMPACT_ATOMS: atom_id res chain seq x y z
N MET A 1 5.10 -7.42 -13.84
CA MET A 1 6.27 -6.79 -13.20
C MET A 1 7.45 -7.68 -13.52
N THR A 2 8.45 -7.16 -14.22
CA THR A 2 9.68 -7.91 -14.50
C THR A 2 10.46 -8.01 -13.20
N ASP A 3 10.72 -9.24 -12.73
CA ASP A 3 11.67 -9.50 -11.64
C ASP A 3 13.07 -9.10 -12.12
N SER A 4 13.41 -7.83 -11.94
CA SER A 4 14.78 -7.36 -12.10
C SER A 4 15.57 -7.84 -10.89
N THR A 5 16.38 -8.87 -11.09
CA THR A 5 17.25 -9.50 -10.08
C THR A 5 18.44 -8.63 -9.65
N GLU A 6 18.59 -7.43 -10.23
CA GLU A 6 19.66 -6.50 -9.88
C GLU A 6 19.17 -5.42 -8.91
N ALA A 7 19.96 -5.22 -7.85
CA ALA A 7 19.68 -4.16 -6.89
C ALA A 7 19.72 -2.79 -7.57
N SER A 8 18.66 -2.00 -7.38
CA SER A 8 18.51 -0.68 -7.96
C SER A 8 18.46 0.38 -6.86
N THR A 9 19.25 1.44 -7.01
CA THR A 9 19.27 2.57 -6.06
C THR A 9 18.37 3.69 -6.55
N PHE A 10 17.55 4.23 -5.65
CA PHE A 10 16.66 5.36 -5.89
C PHE A 10 17.03 6.50 -4.95
N HIS A 11 17.01 7.72 -5.49
CA HIS A 11 17.27 8.97 -4.76
C HIS A 11 15.99 9.79 -4.66
N ASP A 12 16.00 10.78 -3.77
CA ASP A 12 14.90 11.73 -3.56
C ASP A 12 13.55 11.03 -3.29
N VAL A 13 13.59 9.95 -2.51
CA VAL A 13 12.39 9.16 -2.18
C VAL A 13 11.67 9.77 -0.99
N VAL A 14 10.36 9.98 -1.16
CA VAL A 14 9.48 10.51 -0.11
C VAL A 14 9.12 9.43 0.91
N SER A 15 9.25 9.76 2.20
CA SER A 15 8.77 8.94 3.31
C SER A 15 7.24 9.02 3.47
N PRO A 16 6.51 7.90 3.39
CA PRO A 16 5.05 7.89 3.58
C PRO A 16 4.61 7.68 5.05
N PHE A 17 5.55 7.60 6.00
CA PHE A 17 5.24 7.09 7.36
C PHE A 17 4.80 8.16 8.36
N CYS A 18 5.14 9.44 8.11
CA CYS A 18 4.76 10.54 8.98
C CYS A 18 4.36 11.77 8.15
N GLY A 19 3.63 12.71 8.76
CA GLY A 19 3.13 13.91 8.07
C GLY A 19 4.20 14.91 7.64
N ILE A 20 5.48 14.68 7.98
CA ILE A 20 6.61 15.50 7.51
C ILE A 20 6.94 15.21 6.05
N ALA A 21 6.77 13.96 5.61
CA ALA A 21 7.04 13.52 4.25
C ALA A 21 8.45 13.94 3.75
N SER A 22 9.50 13.63 4.52
CA SER A 22 10.89 13.86 4.10
C SER A 22 11.15 13.24 2.73
N ASP A 23 11.75 14.01 1.83
CA ASP A 23 11.83 13.71 0.40
C ASP A 23 13.25 13.44 -0.11
N ASP A 24 14.21 13.27 0.79
CA ASP A 24 15.63 13.12 0.51
C ASP A 24 16.17 11.71 0.80
N LEU A 25 15.30 10.70 0.93
CA LEU A 25 15.76 9.33 1.19
C LEU A 25 16.50 8.75 -0.02
N VAL A 26 17.60 8.06 0.25
CA VAL A 26 18.25 7.15 -0.70
C VAL A 26 17.95 5.72 -0.29
N ILE A 27 17.29 4.96 -1.17
CA ILE A 27 16.92 3.57 -0.92
C ILE A 27 17.53 2.64 -1.97
N GLU A 28 17.78 1.41 -1.56
CA GLU A 28 18.12 0.31 -2.47
C GLU A 28 16.98 -0.70 -2.46
N VAL A 29 16.53 -1.08 -3.65
CA VAL A 29 15.50 -2.09 -3.85
C VAL A 29 16.15 -3.32 -4.47
N ASN A 30 15.98 -4.47 -3.82
CA ASN A 30 16.45 -5.77 -4.30
C ASN A 30 15.28 -6.76 -4.23
N GLY A 31 14.64 -6.99 -5.37
CA GLY A 31 13.38 -7.75 -5.43
C GLY A 31 12.31 -7.12 -4.54
N ASN A 32 11.82 -7.87 -3.54
CA ASN A 32 10.84 -7.43 -2.55
C ASN A 32 11.46 -6.86 -1.26
N SER A 33 12.78 -6.72 -1.21
CA SER A 33 13.48 -6.13 -0.08
C SER A 33 13.87 -4.70 -0.39
N ILE A 34 13.69 -3.81 0.59
CA ILE A 34 14.09 -2.41 0.51
C ILE A 34 15.01 -2.13 1.69
N ALA A 35 16.11 -1.43 1.46
CA ALA A 35 17.03 -0.96 2.49
C ALA A 35 17.24 0.55 2.36
N ILE A 36 17.19 1.28 3.47
CA ILE A 36 17.54 2.71 3.45
C ILE A 36 19.05 2.86 3.52
N LYS A 37 19.64 3.57 2.56
CA LYS A 37 21.08 3.84 2.51
C LYS A 37 21.43 5.17 3.17
N GLU A 38 20.62 6.21 2.95
CA GLU A 38 20.87 7.56 3.47
C GLU A 38 19.58 8.22 3.98
N ASN A 39 19.72 9.17 4.92
CA ASN A 39 18.66 10.04 5.46
C ASN A 39 17.49 9.35 6.17
N GLY A 40 17.58 8.05 6.48
CA GLY A 40 16.57 7.33 7.25
C GLY A 40 16.56 7.62 8.76
N ASP A 41 15.37 7.66 9.35
CA ASP A 41 15.14 7.74 10.80
C ASP A 41 14.65 6.38 11.36
N SER A 42 14.32 6.31 12.66
CA SER A 42 13.87 5.07 13.30
C SER A 42 12.51 4.57 12.78
N VAL A 43 11.66 5.46 12.28
CA VAL A 43 10.33 5.14 11.73
C VAL A 43 10.46 4.70 10.29
N THR A 44 11.17 5.46 9.45
CA THR A 44 11.30 5.17 8.02
C THR A 44 12.09 3.90 7.76
N LYS A 45 13.18 3.67 8.50
CA LYS A 45 13.95 2.42 8.40
C LYS A 45 13.07 1.22 8.75
N HIS A 46 12.39 1.28 9.88
CA HIS A 46 11.48 0.19 10.28
C HIS A 46 10.37 -0.01 9.25
N GLY A 47 9.78 1.06 8.73
CA GLY A 47 8.71 1.01 7.76
C GLY A 47 9.12 0.39 6.42
N PHE A 48 10.20 0.88 5.79
CA PHE A 48 10.68 0.40 4.49
C PHE A 48 11.30 -1.00 4.57
N GLU A 49 12.03 -1.31 5.64
CA GLU A 49 12.77 -2.58 5.76
C GLU A 49 11.91 -3.73 6.33
N THR A 50 10.64 -3.47 6.66
CA THR A 50 9.70 -4.52 7.07
C THR A 50 9.45 -5.46 5.88
N PRO A 51 9.70 -6.77 6.03
CA PRO A 51 9.49 -7.72 4.95
C PRO A 51 8.02 -7.75 4.50
N LEU A 52 7.81 -7.77 3.19
CA LEU A 52 6.49 -8.11 2.65
C LEU A 52 6.16 -9.55 3.01
N THR A 53 5.04 -9.74 3.71
CA THR A 53 4.57 -11.06 4.16
C THR A 53 3.38 -11.50 3.32
N ASP A 54 2.31 -11.99 3.93
CA ASP A 54 1.15 -12.54 3.22
C ASP A 54 0.47 -11.47 2.34
N THR A 55 0.55 -11.66 1.03
CA THR A 55 -0.09 -10.82 0.02
C THR A 55 -1.35 -11.45 -0.55
N THR A 56 -1.80 -12.59 -0.02
CA THR A 56 -2.88 -13.39 -0.57
C THR A 56 -4.24 -12.78 -0.18
N PRO A 57 -5.11 -12.44 -1.14
CA PRO A 57 -6.46 -11.99 -0.84
C PRO A 57 -7.26 -13.10 -0.14
N ARG A 58 -8.05 -12.73 0.88
CA ARG A 58 -8.84 -13.69 1.66
C ARG A 58 -10.29 -13.22 1.85
N VAL A 59 -11.24 -14.15 1.77
CA VAL A 59 -12.64 -13.94 2.17
C VAL A 59 -12.95 -14.90 3.31
N LYS A 60 -13.36 -14.37 4.47
CA LYS A 60 -13.62 -15.15 5.69
C LYS A 60 -12.45 -16.08 6.07
N GLY A 61 -11.22 -15.60 5.90
CA GLY A 61 -9.99 -16.33 6.21
C GLY A 61 -9.57 -17.38 5.18
N LYS A 62 -10.28 -17.52 4.04
CA LYS A 62 -9.94 -18.45 2.97
C LYS A 62 -9.33 -17.72 1.78
N ASP A 63 -8.30 -18.32 1.19
CA ASP A 63 -7.62 -17.77 0.01
C ASP A 63 -8.57 -17.74 -1.18
N VAL A 64 -8.53 -16.63 -1.91
CA VAL A 64 -9.34 -16.37 -3.09
C VAL A 64 -8.53 -15.58 -4.12
N SER A 65 -8.99 -15.52 -5.37
CA SER A 65 -8.41 -14.61 -6.35
C SER A 65 -8.74 -13.15 -6.00
N LEU A 66 -7.97 -12.21 -6.57
CA LEU A 66 -8.25 -10.79 -6.43
C LEU A 66 -9.64 -10.43 -6.95
N GLU A 67 -10.04 -10.99 -8.09
CA GLU A 67 -11.35 -10.77 -8.71
C GLU A 67 -12.49 -11.26 -7.80
N GLN A 68 -12.30 -12.41 -7.14
CA GLN A 68 -13.26 -12.93 -6.17
C GLN A 68 -13.36 -12.04 -4.92
N ALA A 69 -12.23 -11.56 -4.40
CA ALA A 69 -12.20 -10.63 -3.26
C ALA A 69 -12.90 -9.30 -3.60
N VAL A 70 -12.64 -8.74 -4.78
CA VAL A 70 -13.25 -7.49 -5.27
C VAL A 70 -14.75 -7.66 -5.51
N SER A 71 -15.17 -8.77 -6.11
CA SER A 71 -16.60 -9.06 -6.33
C SER A 71 -17.35 -9.17 -5.00
N HIS A 72 -16.75 -9.84 -4.02
CA HIS A 72 -17.36 -10.01 -2.70
C HIS A 72 -17.57 -8.69 -1.96
N ILE A 73 -16.58 -7.78 -1.96
CA ILE A 73 -16.75 -6.47 -1.33
C ILE A 73 -17.77 -5.60 -2.07
N ALA A 74 -17.83 -5.68 -3.40
CA ALA A 74 -18.84 -4.95 -4.19
C ALA A 74 -20.28 -5.40 -3.84
N GLU A 75 -20.50 -6.70 -3.66
CA GLU A 75 -21.80 -7.23 -3.18
C GLU A 75 -22.17 -6.67 -1.80
N LEU A 76 -21.22 -6.65 -0.86
CA LEU A 76 -21.44 -6.11 0.49
C LEU A 76 -21.75 -4.61 0.47
N MET A 77 -21.04 -3.84 -0.35
CA MET A 77 -21.28 -2.40 -0.50
C MET A 77 -22.66 -2.12 -1.09
N ASN A 78 -23.06 -2.83 -2.14
CA ASN A 78 -24.39 -2.68 -2.75
C ASN A 78 -25.54 -3.05 -1.79
N ALA A 79 -25.32 -3.99 -0.86
CA ALA A 79 -26.30 -4.38 0.14
C ALA A 79 -26.33 -3.43 1.36
N SER A 80 -25.32 -2.56 1.51
CA SER A 80 -25.18 -1.64 2.64
C SER A 80 -25.99 -0.37 2.42
N LYS A 81 -26.64 0.14 3.48
CA LYS A 81 -27.41 1.39 3.43
C LYS A 81 -26.61 2.65 3.76
N GLN A 82 -25.56 2.48 4.56
CA GLN A 82 -24.69 3.56 5.05
C GLN A 82 -23.26 2.99 5.22
N PRO A 83 -22.54 2.73 4.11
CA PRO A 83 -21.19 2.18 4.19
C PRO A 83 -20.22 3.19 4.81
N LEU A 84 -19.29 2.70 5.64
CA LEU A 84 -18.17 3.47 6.16
C LEU A 84 -16.90 3.05 5.42
N ILE A 85 -16.23 4.01 4.78
CA ILE A 85 -14.90 3.83 4.18
C ILE A 85 -13.89 4.51 5.10
N GLY A 86 -12.97 3.74 5.68
CA GLY A 86 -12.00 4.19 6.67
C GLY A 86 -10.59 3.67 6.43
N GLY A 87 -9.67 3.98 7.35
CA GLY A 87 -8.25 3.62 7.24
C GLY A 87 -7.47 4.62 6.38
N MET A 88 -7.82 4.75 5.10
CA MET A 88 -7.35 5.76 4.12
C MET A 88 -5.87 6.21 4.23
N ALA A 89 -4.97 5.34 4.68
CA ALA A 89 -3.52 5.56 4.65
C ALA A 89 -3.00 5.31 3.23
N THR A 90 -3.40 6.18 2.30
CA THR A 90 -3.20 6.05 0.87
C THR A 90 -2.81 7.41 0.27
N ASP A 91 -2.39 7.40 -0.99
CA ASP A 91 -2.04 8.62 -1.71
C ASP A 91 -3.31 9.40 -2.16
N LEU A 92 -3.10 10.50 -2.87
CA LEU A 92 -4.22 11.31 -3.39
C LEU A 92 -5.09 10.55 -4.39
N ASN A 93 -4.54 9.59 -5.13
CA ASN A 93 -5.30 8.80 -6.09
C ASN A 93 -6.22 7.82 -5.36
N GLY A 94 -5.71 7.13 -4.33
CA GLY A 94 -6.50 6.26 -3.49
C GLY A 94 -7.60 7.00 -2.74
N ALA A 95 -7.30 8.18 -2.18
CA ALA A 95 -8.30 9.00 -1.51
C ALA A 95 -9.41 9.45 -2.47
N ARG A 96 -9.06 9.90 -3.68
CA ARG A 96 -10.06 10.27 -4.71
C ARG A 96 -10.90 9.08 -5.16
N ALA A 97 -10.28 7.90 -5.32
CA ALA A 97 -11.00 6.68 -5.67
C ALA A 97 -11.99 6.28 -4.57
N ALA A 98 -11.59 6.40 -3.29
CA ALA A 98 -12.47 6.15 -2.14
C ALA A 98 -13.67 7.11 -2.10
N MET A 99 -13.43 8.40 -2.35
CA MET A 99 -14.51 9.40 -2.44
C MET A 99 -15.46 9.12 -3.61
N ALA A 100 -14.92 8.81 -4.80
CA ALA A 100 -15.73 8.46 -5.96
C ALA A 100 -16.55 7.18 -5.75
N LEU A 101 -16.07 6.26 -4.90
CA LEU A 101 -16.83 5.09 -4.48
C LEU A 101 -17.92 5.46 -3.46
N ALA A 102 -17.62 6.34 -2.50
CA ALA A 102 -18.60 6.84 -1.53
C ALA A 102 -19.77 7.54 -2.23
N ASP A 103 -19.51 8.33 -3.28
CA ASP A 103 -20.54 9.03 -4.07
C ASP A 103 -21.52 8.08 -4.80
N LYS A 104 -21.21 6.79 -4.91
CA LYS A 104 -22.10 5.77 -5.50
C LYS A 104 -23.03 5.10 -4.49
N SER A 105 -22.93 5.46 -3.21
CA SER A 105 -23.68 4.86 -2.09
C SER A 105 -25.06 5.48 -1.92
#